data_AF-A0A428U1R7-F1
#
_entry.id   AF-A0A428U1R7-F1
#
_cell.length_a   1.000
_cell.length_b   1.000
_cell.length_c   1.000
_cell.angle_alpha   90.00
_cell.angle_beta   90.00
_cell.angle_gamma   90.00
#
_symmetry.space_group_name_H-M   'P 1'
#
loop_
_entity.id
_entity.type
_entity.pdbx_description
1 polymer ?
#
loop_
_entity_poly.entity_id
_entity_poly.type
_entity_poly.pdbx_seq_one_letter_code
_entity_poly.pdbx_strand_id
1 'polypeptide(L)'
;MARGGDGAKRFLPGLEHQQKQNNMAFTKAMCSLFGQLAMWRREHVHHEGIALEIIADSMSYWQRTETRMRRRASPVVIHFDGLWEIEHIPVSPLTWERYFEAAKSDFHFSLDLDSRAARLLPRVQVITSLLISRRSIRHFDPRGISEIIHCLSALTTFIWEVWPRAHRKMKQDFDDRLSKAISTWPSSLNDIRITQLRPLRIHRRPNQYLAELGSGLALRCQLLTRLSINYSIDAFTFFRAITHQCHNLQHLFLRSQQMIIDELPGLNSHLISMAVGAVHRMPRLRFLVLYNTSYSHM
;
A
#
# COMPACT_ATOMS: atom_id res chain seq x y z
N MET A 1 -20.01 -37.76 12.47
CA MET A 1 -19.06 -37.87 11.35
C MET A 1 -19.11 -36.58 10.53
N ALA A 2 -18.13 -35.72 10.72
CA ALA A 2 -18.02 -34.44 10.01
C ALA A 2 -17.59 -34.70 8.56
N ARG A 3 -18.45 -34.37 7.59
CA ARG A 3 -18.07 -34.32 6.18
C ARG A 3 -17.17 -33.12 5.98
N GLY A 4 -15.87 -33.36 5.84
CA GLY A 4 -14.92 -32.41 5.27
C GLY A 4 -15.37 -32.07 3.85
N GLY A 5 -16.00 -30.90 3.70
CA GLY A 5 -16.40 -30.37 2.42
C GLY A 5 -15.18 -29.81 1.70
N ASP A 6 -14.89 -30.40 0.55
CA ASP A 6 -13.81 -30.14 -0.40
C ASP A 6 -13.91 -28.75 -1.07
N GLY A 7 -14.05 -27.69 -0.25
CA GLY A 7 -14.22 -26.30 -0.67
C GLY A 7 -12.94 -25.46 -0.62
N ALA A 8 -11.82 -26.04 -0.18
CA ALA A 8 -10.59 -25.31 0.11
C ALA A 8 -9.62 -25.15 -1.08
N LYS A 9 -9.98 -25.64 -2.28
CA LYS A 9 -9.20 -25.44 -3.52
C LYS A 9 -10.10 -25.02 -4.69
N ARG A 10 -10.47 -23.75 -4.77
CA ARG A 10 -11.16 -23.18 -5.95
C ARG A 10 -10.61 -21.81 -6.32
N PHE A 11 -9.29 -21.69 -6.49
CA PHE A 11 -8.74 -20.60 -7.29
C PHE A 11 -9.07 -20.92 -8.76
N LEU A 12 -9.74 -20.01 -9.47
CA LEU A 12 -9.98 -20.18 -10.90
C LEU A 12 -8.63 -20.24 -11.63
N PRO A 13 -8.38 -21.21 -12.52
CA PRO A 13 -7.09 -21.40 -13.18
C PRO A 13 -6.52 -20.15 -13.87
N GLY A 14 -7.40 -19.29 -14.41
CA GLY A 14 -7.01 -18.05 -15.09
C GLY A 14 -6.65 -16.87 -14.18
N LEU A 15 -6.93 -16.95 -12.87
CA LEU A 15 -6.72 -15.84 -11.94
C LEU A 15 -5.23 -15.57 -11.72
N GLU A 16 -4.45 -16.61 -11.44
CA GLU A 16 -3.00 -16.51 -11.27
C GLU A 16 -2.30 -16.13 -12.58
N HIS A 17 -2.77 -16.69 -13.70
CA HIS A 17 -2.24 -16.36 -15.02
C HIS A 17 -2.44 -14.87 -15.35
N GLN A 18 -3.65 -14.35 -15.17
CA GLN A 18 -3.94 -12.93 -15.37
C GLN A 18 -3.09 -12.04 -14.46
N GLN A 19 -2.86 -12.46 -13.20
CA GLN A 19 -2.00 -11.70 -12.30
C GLN A 19 -0.56 -11.64 -12.80
N LYS A 20 -0.01 -12.75 -13.31
CA LYS A 20 1.32 -12.79 -13.95
C LYS A 20 1.37 -11.86 -15.16
N GLN A 21 0.36 -11.87 -16.02
CA GLN A 21 0.27 -10.98 -17.17
C GLN A 21 0.22 -9.49 -16.76
N ASN A 22 -0.58 -9.15 -15.74
CA ASN A 22 -0.65 -7.78 -15.21
C ASN A 22 0.71 -7.31 -14.66
N ASN A 23 1.39 -8.16 -13.89
CA ASN A 23 2.72 -7.87 -13.34
C ASN A 23 3.77 -7.70 -14.45
N MET A 24 3.72 -8.54 -15.48
CA MET A 24 4.61 -8.42 -16.63
C MET A 24 4.37 -7.13 -17.42
N ALA A 25 3.10 -6.77 -17.65
CA ALA A 25 2.75 -5.52 -18.33
C ALA A 25 3.19 -4.30 -17.51
N PHE A 26 2.93 -4.29 -16.21
CA PHE A 26 3.39 -3.24 -15.29
C PHE A 26 4.92 -3.13 -15.30
N THR A 27 5.63 -4.25 -15.20
CA THR A 27 7.09 -4.29 -15.25
C THR A 27 7.65 -3.71 -16.54
N LYS A 28 7.12 -4.12 -17.70
CA LYS A 28 7.54 -3.58 -19.00
C LYS A 28 7.32 -2.07 -19.09
N ALA A 29 6.19 -1.58 -18.60
CA ALA A 29 5.89 -0.15 -18.57
C ALA A 29 6.91 0.62 -17.70
N MET A 30 7.22 0.10 -16.51
CA MET A 30 8.21 0.71 -15.61
C MET A 30 9.62 0.70 -16.21
N CYS A 31 10.05 -0.40 -16.83
CA CYS A 31 11.35 -0.46 -17.52
C CYS A 31 11.46 0.56 -18.65
N SER A 32 10.41 0.70 -19.47
CA SER A 32 10.38 1.69 -20.56
C SER A 32 10.45 3.12 -20.01
N LEU A 33 9.63 3.43 -18.99
CA LEU A 33 9.60 4.75 -18.36
C LEU A 33 10.96 5.11 -17.76
N PHE A 34 11.55 4.21 -16.96
CA PHE A 34 12.84 4.48 -16.30
C PHE A 34 13.98 4.56 -17.31
N GLY A 35 13.94 3.77 -18.39
CA GLY A 35 14.89 3.88 -19.50
C GLY A 35 14.91 5.28 -20.11
N GLN A 36 13.73 5.88 -20.33
CA GLN A 36 13.61 7.24 -20.87
C GLN A 36 14.03 8.31 -19.84
N LEU A 37 13.53 8.20 -18.60
CA LEU A 37 13.85 9.18 -17.55
C LEU A 37 15.33 9.20 -17.17
N ALA A 38 16.02 8.06 -17.27
CA ALA A 38 17.46 7.97 -16.98
C ALA A 38 18.33 8.73 -17.99
N MET A 39 17.81 9.04 -19.18
CA MET A 39 18.51 9.88 -20.17
C MET A 39 18.49 11.37 -19.79
N TRP A 40 17.61 11.77 -18.87
CA TRP A 40 17.46 13.17 -18.49
C TRP A 40 18.42 13.53 -17.37
N ARG A 41 19.05 14.70 -17.51
CA ARG A 41 19.98 15.27 -16.55
C ARG A 41 19.31 16.40 -15.79
N ARG A 42 19.86 16.78 -14.64
CA ARG A 42 19.34 17.90 -13.85
C ARG A 42 19.30 19.22 -14.61
N GLU A 43 20.22 19.43 -15.55
CA GLU A 43 20.25 20.60 -16.44
C GLU A 43 19.10 20.64 -17.46
N HIS A 44 18.45 19.49 -17.73
CA HIS A 44 17.34 19.39 -18.68
C HIS A 44 15.97 19.66 -18.03
N VAL A 45 15.91 19.83 -16.71
CA VAL A 45 14.65 19.89 -15.96
C VAL A 45 14.63 21.13 -15.07
N HIS A 46 13.44 21.45 -14.56
CA HIS A 46 13.29 22.54 -13.60
C HIS A 46 14.20 22.32 -12.37
N HIS A 47 14.69 23.40 -11.76
CA HIS A 47 15.64 23.32 -10.64
C HIS A 47 15.07 22.58 -9.40
N GLU A 48 13.75 22.53 -9.26
CA GLU A 48 13.06 21.74 -8.21
C GLU A 48 12.87 20.25 -8.57
N GLY A 49 13.25 19.85 -9.78
CA GLY A 49 13.06 18.51 -10.33
C GLY A 49 11.65 18.27 -10.89
N ILE A 50 11.28 16.98 -10.98
CA ILE A 50 10.01 16.52 -11.55
C ILE A 50 9.21 15.74 -10.50
N ALA A 51 7.91 16.02 -10.45
CA ALA A 51 6.94 15.18 -9.75
C ALA A 51 6.40 14.10 -10.69
N LEU A 52 6.56 12.83 -10.31
CA LEU A 52 6.03 11.68 -11.04
C LEU A 52 4.77 11.16 -10.35
N GLU A 53 3.66 11.09 -11.07
CA GLU A 53 2.45 10.42 -10.63
C GLU A 53 2.29 9.08 -11.36
N ILE A 54 2.11 7.97 -10.61
CA ILE A 54 1.80 6.65 -11.17
C ILE A 54 0.32 6.35 -10.92
N ILE A 55 -0.43 6.16 -12.01
CA ILE A 55 -1.86 5.86 -11.98
C ILE A 55 -2.13 4.51 -12.66
N ALA A 56 -2.76 3.60 -11.93
CA ALA A 56 -3.29 2.34 -12.47
C ALA A 56 -4.83 2.33 -12.37
N ASP A 57 -5.48 3.05 -13.29
CA ASP A 57 -6.94 3.23 -13.36
C ASP A 57 -7.64 2.20 -14.25
N SER A 58 -6.89 1.35 -14.94
CA SER A 58 -7.46 0.29 -15.79
C SER A 58 -7.94 -0.90 -14.96
N MET A 59 -9.21 -1.27 -15.14
CA MET A 59 -9.77 -2.48 -14.54
C MET A 59 -9.07 -3.73 -15.07
N SER A 60 -8.84 -4.70 -14.20
CA SER A 60 -8.40 -6.03 -14.61
C SER A 60 -9.46 -6.72 -15.46
N TYR A 61 -9.05 -7.82 -16.08
CA TYR A 61 -9.96 -8.75 -16.71
C TYR A 61 -11.14 -9.18 -15.79
N TRP A 62 -10.85 -9.58 -14.56
CA TRP A 62 -11.87 -10.07 -13.61
C TRP A 62 -12.77 -8.96 -13.07
N GLN A 63 -12.23 -7.75 -12.84
CA GLN A 63 -13.01 -6.57 -12.46
C GLN A 63 -13.98 -6.15 -13.58
N ARG A 64 -13.52 -6.17 -14.84
CA ARG A 64 -14.38 -5.94 -16.01
C ARG A 64 -15.45 -7.01 -16.13
N THR A 65 -15.09 -8.27 -15.91
CA THR A 65 -16.01 -9.42 -15.97
C THR A 65 -17.12 -9.29 -14.93
N GLU A 66 -16.79 -9.00 -13.67
CA GLU A 66 -17.79 -8.78 -12.63
C GLU A 66 -18.71 -7.59 -12.93
N THR A 67 -18.14 -6.47 -13.40
CA THR A 67 -18.93 -5.29 -13.79
C THR A 67 -19.92 -5.63 -14.91
N ARG A 68 -19.51 -6.46 -15.89
CA ARG A 68 -20.38 -6.96 -16.96
C ARG A 68 -21.46 -7.90 -16.42
N MET A 69 -21.11 -8.80 -15.50
CA MET A 69 -22.05 -9.73 -14.85
C MET A 69 -23.12 -9.02 -14.04
N ARG A 70 -22.74 -8.00 -13.25
CA ARG A 70 -23.69 -7.20 -12.47
C ARG A 70 -24.68 -6.41 -13.34
N ARG A 71 -24.30 -6.07 -14.57
CA ARG A 71 -25.11 -5.27 -15.51
C ARG A 71 -26.04 -6.09 -16.42
N ARG A 72 -25.90 -7.42 -16.50
CA ARG A 72 -26.70 -8.30 -17.40
C ARG A 72 -27.22 -9.54 -16.68
N ALA A 73 -28.48 -9.91 -16.94
CA ALA A 73 -29.14 -11.13 -16.43
C ALA A 73 -28.91 -12.39 -17.32
N SER A 74 -27.91 -12.40 -18.20
CA SER A 74 -27.66 -13.44 -19.21
C SER A 74 -26.15 -13.57 -19.51
N PRO A 75 -25.68 -14.72 -20.04
CA PRO A 75 -24.36 -15.25 -19.71
C PRO A 75 -23.24 -14.34 -20.18
N VAL A 76 -22.33 -14.05 -19.25
CA VAL A 76 -21.10 -13.31 -19.52
C VAL A 76 -20.09 -14.28 -20.10
N VAL A 77 -19.63 -13.97 -21.31
CA VAL A 77 -18.51 -14.65 -21.98
C VAL A 77 -17.24 -14.37 -21.19
N ILE A 78 -16.49 -15.42 -20.86
CA ILE A 78 -15.28 -15.31 -20.06
C ILE A 78 -14.15 -15.96 -20.82
N HIS A 79 -13.21 -15.13 -21.24
CA HIS A 79 -11.92 -15.47 -21.77
C HIS A 79 -11.11 -16.25 -20.72
N PHE A 80 -10.71 -17.46 -21.08
CA PHE A 80 -9.61 -18.18 -20.45
C PHE A 80 -8.47 -18.23 -21.45
N ASP A 81 -7.27 -17.97 -20.96
CA ASP A 81 -6.07 -18.23 -21.74
C ASP A 81 -5.52 -19.59 -21.30
N GLY A 82 -5.57 -20.54 -22.23
CA GLY A 82 -4.77 -21.76 -22.23
C GLY A 82 -4.14 -21.90 -23.60
N LEU A 83 -4.98 -21.87 -24.64
CA LEU A 83 -4.64 -21.90 -26.06
C LEU A 83 -5.83 -21.29 -26.83
N TRP A 84 -5.71 -20.05 -27.31
CA TRP A 84 -6.36 -19.43 -28.48
C TRP A 84 -7.86 -19.58 -28.84
N GLU A 85 -8.76 -20.14 -28.03
CA GLU A 85 -10.18 -20.24 -28.44
C GLU A 85 -11.19 -19.57 -27.49
N ILE A 86 -12.05 -18.74 -28.10
CA ILE A 86 -13.17 -18.05 -27.45
C ILE A 86 -14.36 -19.01 -27.45
N GLU A 87 -14.65 -19.65 -26.32
CA GLU A 87 -15.87 -20.46 -26.18
C GLU A 87 -16.96 -19.74 -25.38
N HIS A 88 -18.15 -19.68 -25.97
CA HIS A 88 -19.37 -19.19 -25.32
C HIS A 88 -19.96 -20.29 -24.43
N ILE A 89 -19.50 -20.38 -23.18
CA ILE A 89 -20.02 -21.39 -22.24
C ILE A 89 -21.18 -20.79 -21.42
N PRO A 90 -22.38 -21.41 -21.42
CA PRO A 90 -23.45 -21.06 -20.49
C PRO A 90 -22.94 -21.20 -19.05
N VAL A 91 -22.93 -20.09 -18.31
CA VAL A 91 -22.37 -20.04 -16.96
C VAL A 91 -23.40 -20.62 -15.98
N SER A 92 -23.13 -21.82 -15.44
CA SER A 92 -23.93 -22.38 -14.36
C SER A 92 -23.91 -21.44 -13.12
N PRO A 93 -24.94 -21.46 -12.24
CA PRO A 93 -24.93 -20.66 -11.00
C PRO A 93 -23.67 -20.88 -10.13
N LEU A 94 -23.15 -22.11 -10.10
CA LEU A 94 -21.91 -22.41 -9.37
C LEU A 94 -20.68 -21.77 -10.03
N THR A 95 -20.65 -21.75 -11.36
CA THR A 95 -19.58 -21.09 -12.11
C THR A 95 -19.67 -19.56 -11.94
N TRP A 96 -20.89 -19.03 -11.88
CA TRP A 96 -21.18 -17.61 -11.62
C TRP A 96 -20.61 -17.15 -10.27
N GLU A 97 -20.90 -17.88 -9.18
CA GLU A 97 -20.35 -17.58 -7.85
C GLU A 97 -18.82 -17.58 -7.85
N ARG A 98 -18.18 -18.55 -8.52
CA ARG A 98 -16.71 -18.61 -8.62
C ARG A 98 -16.12 -17.38 -9.29
N TYR A 99 -16.79 -16.81 -10.29
CA TYR A 99 -16.33 -15.58 -10.95
C TYR A 99 -16.48 -14.34 -10.08
N PHE A 100 -17.56 -14.24 -9.31
CA PHE A 100 -17.69 -13.19 -8.31
C PHE A 100 -16.61 -13.29 -7.23
N GLU A 101 -16.30 -14.50 -6.77
CA GLU A 101 -15.21 -14.71 -5.81
C GLU A 101 -13.82 -14.40 -6.41
N ALA A 102 -13.55 -14.75 -7.68
CA ALA A 102 -12.31 -14.36 -8.34
C ALA A 102 -12.21 -12.85 -8.58
N ALA A 103 -13.30 -12.19 -8.96
CA ALA A 103 -13.31 -10.75 -9.10
C ALA A 103 -13.05 -10.06 -7.76
N LYS A 104 -13.77 -10.45 -6.69
CA LYS A 104 -13.50 -10.00 -5.32
C LYS A 104 -12.04 -10.21 -4.92
N SER A 105 -11.47 -11.37 -5.24
CA SER A 105 -10.06 -11.67 -4.98
C SER A 105 -9.11 -10.77 -5.79
N ASP A 106 -9.43 -10.50 -7.05
CA ASP A 106 -8.63 -9.66 -7.95
C ASP A 106 -8.63 -8.18 -7.56
N PHE A 107 -9.73 -7.68 -6.97
CA PHE A 107 -9.73 -6.37 -6.31
C PHE A 107 -8.69 -6.25 -5.22
N HIS A 108 -8.08 -7.34 -4.74
CA HIS A 108 -7.04 -7.32 -3.72
C HIS A 108 -5.63 -7.65 -4.24
N PHE A 109 -5.49 -8.03 -5.52
CA PHE A 109 -4.17 -8.20 -6.06
C PHE A 109 -3.48 -6.86 -6.26
N SER A 110 -2.20 -6.89 -5.90
CA SER A 110 -1.30 -5.76 -6.02
C SER A 110 -0.47 -5.93 -7.27
N LEU A 111 -0.34 -4.88 -8.09
CA LEU A 111 0.63 -4.83 -9.16
C LEU A 111 2.02 -4.95 -8.53
N ASP A 112 2.72 -6.00 -8.91
CA ASP A 112 4.06 -6.29 -8.44
C ASP A 112 5.07 -6.08 -9.58
N LEU A 113 6.26 -5.62 -9.20
CA LEU A 113 7.37 -5.46 -10.11
C LEU A 113 8.19 -6.75 -10.07
N ASP A 114 8.44 -7.37 -11.21
CA ASP A 114 9.31 -8.57 -11.23
C ASP A 114 10.68 -8.22 -10.65
N SER A 115 11.11 -8.97 -9.64
CA SER A 115 12.32 -8.64 -8.87
C SER A 115 13.61 -8.69 -9.68
N ARG A 116 13.66 -9.50 -10.76
CA ARG A 116 14.83 -9.55 -11.65
C ARG A 116 14.85 -8.32 -12.54
N ALA A 117 13.70 -7.94 -13.10
CA ALA A 117 13.57 -6.73 -13.90
C ALA A 117 13.79 -5.45 -13.06
N ALA A 118 13.32 -5.44 -11.81
CA ALA A 118 13.49 -4.34 -10.86
C ALA A 118 14.98 -3.98 -10.66
N ARG A 119 15.84 -4.99 -10.53
CA ARG A 119 17.29 -4.82 -10.37
C ARG A 119 17.98 -4.21 -11.58
N LEU A 120 17.32 -4.23 -12.75
CA LEU A 120 17.84 -3.69 -13.99
C LEU A 120 17.30 -2.27 -14.28
N LEU A 121 16.41 -1.75 -13.44
CA LEU A 121 15.93 -0.38 -13.60
C LEU A 121 17.10 0.61 -13.41
N PRO A 122 17.32 1.53 -14.36
CA PRO A 122 18.38 2.51 -14.24
C PRO A 122 18.08 3.53 -13.12
N ARG A 123 19.14 4.12 -12.57
CA ARG A 123 19.01 5.24 -11.62
C ARG A 123 18.52 6.49 -12.34
N VAL A 124 17.57 7.18 -11.74
CA VAL A 124 16.95 8.40 -12.25
C VAL A 124 17.18 9.54 -11.25
N GLN A 125 17.76 10.64 -11.73
CA GLN A 125 18.20 11.76 -10.88
C GLN A 125 17.28 12.99 -10.95
N VAL A 126 16.29 12.98 -11.85
CA VAL A 126 15.42 14.13 -12.13
C VAL A 126 14.10 14.11 -11.37
N ILE A 127 13.68 12.95 -10.84
CA ILE A 127 12.44 12.82 -10.08
C ILE A 127 12.70 13.14 -8.60
N THR A 128 11.99 14.15 -8.09
CA THR A 128 12.10 14.63 -6.70
C THR A 128 10.86 14.31 -5.87
N SER A 129 9.72 14.06 -6.51
CA SER A 129 8.48 13.65 -5.86
C SER A 129 7.81 12.48 -6.58
N LEU A 130 7.30 11.52 -5.81
CA LEU A 130 6.56 10.36 -6.31
C LEU A 130 5.18 10.31 -5.64
N LEU A 131 4.14 10.27 -6.47
CA LEU A 131 2.74 10.18 -6.05
C LEU A 131 2.08 8.92 -6.61
N ILE A 132 1.46 8.13 -5.74
CA ILE A 132 0.49 7.10 -6.12
C ILE A 132 -0.87 7.56 -5.59
N SER A 133 -1.70 8.11 -6.47
CA SER A 133 -2.95 8.75 -6.08
C SER A 133 -4.14 7.80 -6.04
N ARG A 134 -5.22 8.28 -5.42
CA ARG A 134 -6.56 7.67 -5.35
C ARG A 134 -7.19 7.40 -6.71
N ARG A 135 -6.65 7.96 -7.79
CA ARG A 135 -7.10 7.67 -9.17
C ARG A 135 -6.77 6.23 -9.57
N SER A 136 -5.73 5.65 -8.97
CA SER A 136 -5.42 4.24 -9.17
C SER A 136 -6.51 3.38 -8.57
N ILE A 137 -7.14 2.52 -9.36
CA ILE A 137 -8.12 1.54 -8.85
C ILE A 137 -7.47 0.18 -8.55
N ARG A 138 -6.23 -0.03 -9.02
CA ARG A 138 -5.42 -1.22 -8.70
C ARG A 138 -4.56 -0.95 -7.47
N HIS A 139 -4.32 -1.99 -6.68
CA HIS A 139 -3.35 -1.92 -5.59
C HIS A 139 -1.92 -2.05 -6.14
N PHE A 140 -0.94 -1.54 -5.38
CA PHE A 140 0.49 -1.73 -5.66
C PHE A 140 1.16 -2.50 -4.54
N ASP A 141 2.12 -3.36 -4.89
CA ASP A 141 2.88 -4.11 -3.91
C ASP A 141 3.93 -3.20 -3.27
N PRO A 142 4.01 -3.12 -1.93
CA PRO A 142 4.99 -2.28 -1.26
C PRO A 142 6.44 -2.57 -1.66
N ARG A 143 6.77 -3.82 -2.00
CA ARG A 143 8.14 -4.19 -2.40
C ARG A 143 8.44 -3.62 -3.78
N GLY A 144 7.54 -3.80 -4.75
CA GLY A 144 7.67 -3.20 -6.08
C GLY A 144 7.79 -1.67 -6.02
N ILE A 145 7.01 -1.01 -5.15
CA ILE A 145 7.14 0.44 -4.92
C ILE A 145 8.49 0.78 -4.27
N SER A 146 8.97 -0.03 -3.33
CA SER A 146 10.31 0.16 -2.75
C SER A 146 11.39 0.11 -3.81
N GLU A 147 11.37 -0.86 -4.73
CA GLU A 147 12.33 -0.95 -5.83
C GLU A 147 12.30 0.29 -6.73
N ILE A 148 11.10 0.79 -7.06
CA ILE A 148 10.92 2.04 -7.80
C ILE A 148 11.57 3.21 -7.06
N ILE A 149 11.25 3.36 -5.77
CA ILE A 149 11.80 4.42 -4.90
C ILE A 149 13.33 4.36 -4.87
N HIS A 150 13.93 3.17 -4.77
CA HIS A 150 15.38 3.01 -4.78
C HIS A 150 16.00 3.52 -6.08
N CYS A 151 15.32 3.34 -7.20
CA CYS A 151 15.82 3.81 -8.50
C CYS A 151 15.77 5.34 -8.65
N LEU A 152 15.03 6.06 -7.80
CA LEU A 152 14.89 7.52 -7.83
C LEU A 152 15.85 8.20 -6.84
N SER A 153 17.08 8.47 -7.26
CA SER A 153 18.15 8.92 -6.35
C SER A 153 18.00 10.34 -5.82
N ALA A 154 17.15 11.16 -6.44
CA ALA A 154 16.86 12.53 -6.00
C ALA A 154 15.51 12.64 -5.28
N LEU A 155 14.85 11.51 -4.99
CA LEU A 155 13.52 11.50 -4.39
C LEU A 155 13.56 12.02 -2.95
N THR A 156 12.82 13.08 -2.69
CA THR A 156 12.66 13.69 -1.35
C THR A 156 11.26 13.50 -0.79
N THR A 157 10.27 13.40 -1.67
CA THR A 157 8.84 13.32 -1.29
C THR A 157 8.19 12.07 -1.83
N PHE A 158 7.50 11.33 -0.97
CA PHE A 158 6.68 10.18 -1.36
C PHE A 158 5.28 10.30 -0.78
N ILE A 159 4.28 10.23 -1.65
CA ILE A 159 2.87 10.28 -1.29
C ILE A 159 2.18 9.04 -1.82
N TRP A 160 1.51 8.30 -0.93
CA TRP A 160 0.76 7.11 -1.30
C TRP A 160 -0.64 7.10 -0.70
N GLU A 161 -1.64 7.16 -1.58
CA GLU A 161 -3.03 6.97 -1.22
C GLU A 161 -3.44 5.51 -1.41
N VAL A 162 -3.59 4.80 -0.29
CA VAL A 162 -3.79 3.35 -0.23
C VAL A 162 -5.28 3.03 -0.13
N TRP A 163 -5.78 2.26 -1.09
CA TRP A 163 -7.10 1.64 -0.98
C TRP A 163 -7.10 0.53 0.08
N PRO A 164 -8.16 0.42 0.88
CA PRO A 164 -8.19 -0.57 1.93
C PRO A 164 -8.43 -1.98 1.36
N ARG A 165 -7.91 -3.00 2.05
CA ARG A 165 -8.07 -4.41 1.67
C ARG A 165 -9.18 -5.05 2.49
N ALA A 166 -10.13 -5.69 1.81
CA ALA A 166 -11.29 -6.29 2.48
C ALA A 166 -10.93 -7.60 3.20
N HIS A 167 -9.99 -8.38 2.65
CA HIS A 167 -9.56 -9.62 3.28
C HIS A 167 -8.41 -9.41 4.27
N ARG A 168 -8.60 -9.92 5.49
CA ARG A 168 -7.62 -9.85 6.58
C ARG A 168 -6.23 -10.38 6.18
N LYS A 169 -6.18 -11.54 5.51
CA LYS A 169 -4.91 -12.14 5.07
C LYS A 169 -4.15 -11.20 4.12
N MET A 170 -4.84 -10.67 3.10
CA MET A 170 -4.25 -9.72 2.15
C MET A 170 -3.81 -8.42 2.83
N LYS A 171 -4.56 -7.95 3.83
CA LYS A 171 -4.16 -6.80 4.63
C LYS A 171 -2.87 -7.09 5.41
N GLN A 172 -2.80 -8.24 6.08
CA GLN A 172 -1.61 -8.65 6.85
C GLN A 172 -0.40 -8.82 5.93
N ASP A 173 -0.56 -9.45 4.77
CA ASP A 173 0.50 -9.59 3.77
C ASP A 173 0.99 -8.22 3.27
N PHE A 174 0.08 -7.26 3.09
CA PHE A 174 0.47 -5.89 2.74
C PHE A 174 1.19 -5.18 3.89
N ASP A 175 0.70 -5.29 5.12
CA ASP A 175 1.31 -4.67 6.30
C ASP A 175 2.75 -5.17 6.49
N ASP A 176 2.97 -6.50 6.38
CA ASP A 176 4.29 -7.13 6.44
C ASP A 176 5.22 -6.63 5.33
N ARG A 177 4.73 -6.55 4.09
CA ARG A 177 5.51 -6.03 2.97
C ARG A 177 5.82 -4.55 3.11
N LEU A 178 4.88 -3.77 3.64
CA LEU A 178 5.07 -2.34 3.88
C LEU A 178 6.07 -2.08 5.01
N SER A 179 6.00 -2.81 6.12
CA SER A 179 6.96 -2.66 7.22
C SER A 179 8.40 -2.95 6.74
N LYS A 180 8.58 -4.01 5.95
CA LYS A 180 9.87 -4.37 5.32
C LYS A 180 10.32 -3.39 4.26
N ALA A 181 9.40 -2.82 3.47
CA ALA A 181 9.75 -1.85 2.44
C ALA A 181 10.24 -0.52 3.02
N ILE A 182 9.58 -0.02 4.07
CA ILE A 182 9.91 1.27 4.67
C ILE A 182 11.30 1.26 5.30
N SER A 183 11.70 0.16 5.92
CA SER A 183 13.02 0.06 6.54
C SER A 183 14.18 0.19 5.54
N THR A 184 13.94 -0.08 4.25
CA THR A 184 14.96 -0.01 3.21
C THR A 184 14.96 1.29 2.40
N TRP A 185 13.92 2.13 2.49
CA TRP A 185 13.83 3.35 1.69
C TRP A 185 15.08 4.26 1.79
N PRO A 186 15.44 4.99 0.72
CA PRO A 186 16.64 5.82 0.68
C PRO A 186 16.58 6.98 1.68
N SER A 187 17.73 7.38 2.20
CA SER A 187 17.85 8.49 3.17
C SER A 187 17.56 9.87 2.57
N SER A 188 17.52 10.00 1.24
CA SER A 188 17.10 11.22 0.54
C SER A 188 15.64 11.58 0.81
N LEU A 189 14.80 10.58 1.10
CA LEU A 189 13.39 10.78 1.44
C LEU A 189 13.27 11.46 2.80
N ASN A 190 12.66 12.64 2.80
CA ASN A 190 12.43 13.44 4.00
C ASN A 190 10.96 13.83 4.22
N ASP A 191 10.08 13.68 3.22
CA ASP A 191 8.63 13.86 3.35
C ASP A 191 7.92 12.57 2.92
N ILE A 192 7.26 11.93 3.87
CA ILE A 192 6.49 10.70 3.65
C ILE A 192 5.04 10.95 4.05
N ARG A 193 4.13 10.68 3.11
CA ARG A 193 2.68 10.69 3.35
C ARG A 193 2.04 9.39 2.89
N ILE A 194 1.43 8.65 3.81
CA ILE A 194 0.65 7.44 3.50
C ILE A 194 -0.76 7.62 4.04
N THR A 195 -1.75 7.61 3.17
CA THR A 195 -3.16 7.86 3.51
C THR A 195 -4.03 6.70 3.09
N GLN A 196 -4.76 6.11 4.02
CA GLN A 196 -5.81 5.16 3.72
C GLN A 196 -7.10 5.89 3.34
N LEU A 197 -7.54 5.74 2.10
CA LEU A 197 -8.65 6.54 1.53
C LEU A 197 -10.02 6.28 2.17
N ARG A 198 -10.25 5.07 2.70
CA ARG A 198 -11.46 4.71 3.44
C ARG A 198 -11.10 3.86 4.65
N PRO A 199 -11.53 4.23 5.86
CA PRO A 199 -11.36 3.38 7.02
C PRO A 199 -12.20 2.11 6.84
N LEU A 200 -11.57 0.93 6.87
CA LEU A 200 -12.30 -0.32 7.07
C LEU A 200 -12.40 -0.61 8.57
N ARG A 201 -13.41 -1.40 8.95
CA ARG A 201 -13.64 -1.83 10.33
C ARG A 201 -12.34 -2.33 10.96
N ILE A 202 -12.01 -1.79 12.12
CA ILE A 202 -10.82 -2.16 12.89
C ILE A 202 -10.93 -3.65 13.24
N HIS A 203 -9.89 -4.42 12.92
CA HIS A 203 -9.79 -5.79 13.39
C HIS A 203 -9.36 -5.76 14.86
N ARG A 204 -10.18 -6.34 15.75
CA ARG A 204 -9.96 -6.33 17.20
C ARG A 204 -8.71 -7.08 17.68
N ARG A 205 -7.98 -7.77 16.81
CA ARG A 205 -6.78 -8.53 17.20
C ARG A 205 -5.51 -7.74 16.90
N PRO A 206 -4.51 -7.75 17.81
CA PRO A 206 -3.21 -7.16 17.57
C PRO A 206 -2.62 -7.66 16.26
N ASN A 207 -2.04 -6.74 15.49
CA ASN A 207 -1.36 -7.07 14.25
C ASN A 207 0.12 -6.71 14.40
N GLN A 208 0.98 -7.72 14.55
CA GLN A 208 2.41 -7.55 14.79
C GLN A 208 3.08 -6.66 13.72
N TYR A 209 2.63 -6.75 12.47
CA TYR A 209 3.18 -5.97 11.37
C TYR A 209 2.93 -4.46 11.51
N LEU A 210 1.91 -4.06 12.28
CA LEU A 210 1.66 -2.64 12.57
C LEU A 210 2.56 -2.10 13.68
N ALA A 211 2.99 -2.96 14.59
CA ALA A 211 4.04 -2.66 15.55
C ALA A 211 5.39 -2.50 14.82
N GLU A 212 5.72 -3.43 13.94
CA GLU A 212 6.92 -3.36 13.08
C GLU A 212 6.90 -2.12 12.18
N LEU A 213 5.75 -1.81 11.55
CA LEU A 213 5.56 -0.60 10.76
C LEU A 213 5.79 0.65 11.61
N GLY A 214 5.23 0.70 12.82
CA GLY A 214 5.46 1.78 13.78
C GLY A 214 6.95 1.95 14.12
N SER A 215 7.64 0.87 14.49
CA SER A 215 9.07 0.91 14.77
C SER A 215 9.91 1.32 13.55
N GLY A 216 9.63 0.77 12.37
CA GLY A 216 10.35 1.07 11.14
C GLY A 216 10.22 2.55 10.76
N LEU A 217 9.03 3.12 10.88
CA LEU A 217 8.79 4.56 10.68
C LEU A 217 9.53 5.41 11.72
N ALA A 218 9.51 5.00 12.99
CA ALA A 218 10.19 5.73 14.07
C ALA A 218 11.70 5.84 13.84
N LEU A 219 12.34 4.76 13.39
CA LEU A 219 13.77 4.75 13.06
C LEU A 219 14.13 5.75 11.96
N ARG A 220 13.21 6.02 11.04
CA ARG A 220 13.43 6.98 9.94
C ARG A 220 13.26 8.44 10.36
N CYS A 221 12.57 8.73 11.46
CA CYS A 221 12.23 10.10 11.86
C CYS A 221 13.43 11.05 11.95
N GLN A 222 14.65 10.53 12.16
CA GLN A 222 15.89 11.31 12.14
C GLN A 222 16.18 11.97 10.77
N LEU A 223 15.74 11.31 9.69
CA LEU A 223 15.95 11.71 8.31
C LEU A 223 14.77 12.53 7.77
N LEU A 224 13.63 12.51 8.46
CA LEU A 224 12.40 13.12 7.99
C LEU A 224 12.24 14.55 8.49
N THR A 225 11.67 15.38 7.63
CA THR A 225 11.11 16.69 7.99
C THR A 225 9.60 16.58 8.21
N ARG A 226 8.93 15.70 7.45
CA ARG A 226 7.48 15.50 7.53
C ARG A 226 7.16 14.01 7.46
N LEU A 227 6.32 13.58 8.40
CA LEU A 227 5.76 12.24 8.41
C LEU A 227 4.24 12.34 8.63
N SER A 228 3.47 11.88 7.66
CA SER A 228 2.01 11.84 7.75
C SER A 228 1.48 10.46 7.41
N ILE A 229 1.06 9.73 8.42
CA ILE A 229 0.54 8.37 8.33
C ILE A 229 -0.93 8.40 8.76
N ASN A 230 -1.80 8.66 7.79
CA ASN A 230 -3.24 8.39 7.91
C ASN A 230 -3.53 6.94 7.51
N TYR A 231 -2.72 6.03 8.02
CA TYR A 231 -2.86 4.59 7.92
C TYR A 231 -2.77 4.05 9.34
N SER A 232 -3.57 3.06 9.67
CA SER A 232 -3.67 2.60 11.05
C SER A 232 -2.36 1.93 11.50
N ILE A 233 -1.64 2.54 12.45
CA ILE A 233 -0.37 2.01 13.02
C ILE A 233 -0.46 1.79 14.53
N ASP A 234 0.49 1.04 15.08
CA ASP A 234 0.74 1.01 16.52
C ASP A 234 1.58 2.23 16.93
N ALA A 235 0.89 3.29 17.37
CA ALA A 235 1.55 4.53 17.76
C ALA A 235 2.37 4.39 19.05
N PHE A 236 1.97 3.51 19.98
CA PHE A 236 2.76 3.23 21.18
C PHE A 236 4.13 2.65 20.80
N THR A 237 4.15 1.65 19.94
CA THR A 237 5.40 1.04 19.47
C THR A 237 6.22 2.02 18.63
N PHE A 238 5.58 2.90 17.85
CA PHE A 238 6.25 4.01 17.18
C PHE A 238 6.98 4.93 18.18
N PHE A 239 6.27 5.49 19.17
CA PHE A 239 6.89 6.43 20.11
C PHE A 239 7.95 5.76 21.00
N ARG A 240 7.72 4.50 21.40
CA ARG A 240 8.70 3.71 22.15
C ARG A 240 10.00 3.49 21.37
N ALA A 241 9.91 3.37 20.05
CA ALA A 241 11.08 3.18 19.19
C ALA A 241 11.85 4.48 18.91
N ILE A 242 11.35 5.66 19.31
CA ILE A 242 12.08 6.93 19.21
C ILE A 242 13.11 6.99 20.33
N THR A 243 14.30 6.47 20.05
CA THR A 243 15.45 6.49 20.97
C THR A 243 16.40 7.66 20.71
N HIS A 244 16.48 8.12 19.47
CA HIS A 244 17.40 9.15 19.00
C HIS A 244 16.73 10.51 18.77
N GLN A 245 17.56 11.56 18.66
CA GLN A 245 17.10 12.91 18.35
C GLN A 245 16.65 13.03 16.88
N CYS A 246 15.42 13.47 16.68
CA CYS A 246 14.81 13.72 15.38
C CYS A 246 14.87 15.23 15.06
N HIS A 247 16.09 15.74 14.85
CA HIS A 247 16.36 17.18 14.74
C HIS A 247 15.64 17.88 13.57
N ASN A 248 15.28 17.14 12.53
CA ASN A 248 14.67 17.70 11.32
C ASN A 248 13.15 17.64 11.32
N LEU A 249 12.56 16.77 12.15
CA LEU A 249 11.13 16.49 12.11
C LEU A 249 10.32 17.71 12.58
N GLN A 250 9.51 18.25 11.68
CA GLN A 250 8.67 19.42 11.92
C GLN A 250 7.18 19.08 11.98
N HIS A 251 6.76 18.07 11.21
CA HIS A 251 5.37 17.63 11.14
C HIS A 251 5.26 16.13 11.38
N LEU A 252 4.48 15.75 12.38
CA LEU A 252 4.16 14.37 12.69
C LEU A 252 2.64 14.21 12.77
N PHE A 253 2.08 13.38 11.89
CA PHE A 253 0.66 13.05 11.88
C PHE A 253 0.52 11.54 11.88
N LEU A 254 -0.07 10.96 12.93
CA LEU A 254 -0.21 9.53 13.12
C LEU A 254 -1.66 9.15 13.44
N ARG A 255 -2.19 8.20 12.68
CA ARG A 255 -3.43 7.51 13.01
C ARG A 255 -3.13 6.27 13.84
N SER A 256 -3.49 6.30 15.12
CA SER A 256 -3.27 5.18 16.05
C SER A 256 -4.40 4.15 16.00
N GLN A 257 -4.06 2.89 16.28
CA GLN A 257 -5.02 1.84 16.64
C GLN A 257 -5.48 1.88 18.08
N GLN A 258 -4.64 2.43 18.97
CA GLN A 258 -4.93 2.49 20.40
C GLN A 258 -5.88 3.62 20.72
N MET A 259 -6.79 3.37 21.67
CA MET A 259 -7.61 4.43 22.24
C MET A 259 -6.71 5.48 22.88
N ILE A 260 -6.99 6.75 22.60
CA ILE A 260 -6.23 7.87 23.17
C ILE A 260 -6.75 8.19 24.57
N ILE A 261 -8.05 8.00 24.81
CA ILE A 261 -8.72 8.19 26.09
C ILE A 261 -9.35 6.85 26.45
N ASP A 262 -9.02 6.32 27.62
CA ASP A 262 -9.70 5.16 28.20
C ASP A 262 -11.05 5.59 28.77
N GLU A 263 -12.04 4.70 28.73
CA GLU A 263 -13.41 4.96 29.23
C GLU A 263 -13.46 5.23 30.75
N LEU A 264 -12.39 4.93 31.48
CA LEU A 264 -12.27 5.14 32.92
C LEU A 264 -11.47 6.43 33.22
N PRO A 265 -12.11 7.46 33.80
CA PRO A 265 -11.43 8.68 34.22
C PRO A 265 -10.38 8.36 35.29
N GLY A 266 -9.10 8.67 35.02
CA GLY A 266 -8.01 8.54 35.99
C GLY A 266 -6.82 7.67 35.54
N LEU A 267 -6.97 6.90 34.46
CA LEU A 267 -5.83 6.24 33.82
C LEU A 267 -5.20 7.20 32.80
N ASN A 268 -4.00 7.69 33.11
CA ASN A 268 -3.18 8.38 32.14
C ASN A 268 -2.99 7.47 30.92
N SER A 269 -3.44 7.92 29.75
CA SER A 269 -3.22 7.20 28.51
C SER A 269 -1.74 6.89 28.35
N HIS A 270 -1.37 5.61 28.44
CA HIS A 270 0.02 5.17 28.28
C HIS A 270 0.61 5.66 26.96
N LEU A 271 -0.23 5.77 25.92
CA LEU A 271 0.16 6.35 24.64
C LEU A 271 0.52 7.84 24.73
N ILE A 272 -0.26 8.65 25.44
CA ILE A 272 0.05 10.08 25.64
C ILE A 272 1.35 10.24 26.41
N SER A 273 1.53 9.50 27.50
CA SER A 273 2.78 9.54 28.30
C SER A 273 4.00 9.19 27.45
N MET A 274 3.90 8.13 26.63
CA MET A 274 4.95 7.77 25.69
C MET A 274 5.20 8.83 24.62
N ALA A 275 4.14 9.42 24.07
CA ALA A 275 4.25 10.49 23.09
C ALA A 275 4.97 11.71 23.68
N VAL A 276 4.62 12.14 24.89
CA VAL A 276 5.30 13.23 25.60
C VAL A 276 6.79 12.92 25.76
N GLY A 277 7.14 11.72 26.22
CA GLY A 277 8.55 11.32 26.36
C GLY A 277 9.31 11.30 25.02
N ALA A 278 8.66 10.94 23.92
CA ALA A 278 9.26 10.93 22.58
C ALA A 278 9.41 12.33 21.99
N VAL A 279 8.45 13.24 22.20
CA VAL A 279 8.46 14.61 21.65
C VAL A 279 9.64 15.44 22.17
N HIS A 280 10.15 15.17 23.37
CA HIS A 280 11.39 15.78 23.89
C HIS A 280 12.60 15.53 22.97
N ARG A 281 12.56 14.48 22.13
CA ARG A 281 13.59 14.16 21.15
C ARG A 281 13.32 14.78 19.77
N MET A 282 12.32 15.66 19.65
CA MET A 282 11.88 16.27 18.38
C MET A 282 11.88 17.80 18.51
N PRO A 283 13.05 18.45 18.68
CA PRO A 283 13.13 19.86 19.08
C PRO A 283 12.57 20.86 18.04
N ARG A 284 12.40 20.44 16.78
CA ARG A 284 11.82 21.28 15.71
C ARG A 284 10.36 20.94 15.41
N LEU A 285 9.73 20.05 16.19
CA LEU A 285 8.35 19.65 15.97
C LEU A 285 7.40 20.83 16.18
N ARG A 286 6.70 21.21 15.11
CA ARG A 286 5.72 22.31 15.12
C ARG A 286 4.29 21.79 15.13
N PHE A 287 4.07 20.61 14.53
CA PHE A 287 2.75 20.02 14.40
C PHE A 287 2.80 18.55 14.80
N LEU A 288 2.04 18.20 15.84
CA LEU A 288 1.78 16.84 16.25
C LEU A 288 0.28 16.58 16.15
N VAL A 289 -0.10 15.59 15.36
CA VAL A 289 -1.46 15.07 15.34
C VAL A 289 -1.41 13.59 15.66
N LEU A 290 -2.11 13.22 16.73
CA LEU A 290 -2.34 11.85 17.12
C LEU A 290 -3.85 11.69 17.27
N TYR A 291 -4.44 10.79 16.50
CA TYR A 291 -5.88 10.54 16.56
C TYR A 291 -6.16 9.06 16.34
N ASN A 292 -7.28 8.61 16.90
CA ASN A 292 -7.85 7.30 16.62
C ASN A 292 -9.19 7.55 15.92
N THR A 293 -9.47 6.77 14.89
CA THR A 293 -10.81 6.68 14.30
C THR A 293 -11.46 5.41 14.82
N SER A 294 -11.66 5.32 16.12
CA SER A 294 -12.56 4.33 16.68
C SER A 294 -13.94 4.73 16.15
N TYR A 295 -14.43 4.00 15.14
CA TYR A 295 -15.88 4.00 14.91
C TYR A 295 -16.46 3.34 16.15
N SER A 296 -16.83 4.16 17.14
CA SER A 296 -17.84 3.81 18.11
C SER A 296 -19.07 3.43 17.29
N HIS A 297 -19.52 2.20 17.47
CA HIS A 297 -20.85 1.80 17.03
C HIS A 297 -21.85 2.73 17.72
N MET A 298 -22.57 3.53 16.94
CA MET A 298 -24.02 3.62 17.12
C MET A 298 -24.64 2.57 16.22
#